data_AF-A0A7S0XFE6-F1
#
_entry.id   AF-A0A7S0XFE6-F1
#
_cell.length_a   1.000
_cell.length_b   1.000
_cell.length_c   1.000
_cell.angle_alpha   90.00
_cell.angle_beta   90.00
_cell.angle_gamma   90.00
#
_symmetry.space_group_name_H-M   'P 1'
#
loop_
_entity.id
_entity.type
_entity.pdbx_description
1 polymer ?
#
loop_
_entity_poly.entity_id
_entity_poly.type
_entity_poly.pdbx_seq_one_letter_code
_entity_poly.pdbx_strand_id
1 'polypeptide(L)'
;RGQPHPLLLYKLAARETRHVPFSVSDLSRGVAGPRRATQAYRSRGTSRMSWTNGGVAHQGKGSGGLVSRMRDNDRPHASLQERRVDMWEGLHTTFVREAKEAGTAGRPRCRTLFLGDSITEAMRGTQFGEHYDELSARRNVFERWFPLHEARAFGISGDRTQNLLYRLCNGELSFRHPPGVVVLCIGTNNLGRDQDNAVDTFLGIRAVVLEILQRLPGTRVLLTGILPRGPALGMLPNMPPAPGETDAYTGQGAA
;
A
#
# COMPACT_ATOMS: atom_id res chain seq x y z
N ARG A 1 26.30 17.31 -5.17
CA ARG A 1 26.91 16.26 -4.33
C ARG A 1 25.76 15.34 -3.92
N GLY A 2 25.83 14.04 -4.26
CA GLY A 2 24.67 13.16 -4.22
C GLY A 2 24.20 12.80 -2.81
N GLN A 3 22.89 12.74 -2.62
CA GLN A 3 22.26 12.04 -1.49
C GLN A 3 22.57 10.54 -1.61
N PRO A 4 22.86 9.81 -0.51
CA PRO A 4 23.09 8.37 -0.58
C PRO A 4 21.80 7.63 -0.99
N HIS A 5 21.94 6.66 -1.90
CA HIS A 5 20.84 5.84 -2.38
C HIS A 5 20.17 5.07 -1.21
N PRO A 6 18.84 4.94 -1.12
CA PRO A 6 18.15 4.32 0.03
C PRO A 6 18.64 2.91 0.40
N LEU A 7 19.07 2.12 -0.60
CA LEU A 7 19.66 0.79 -0.38
C LEU A 7 20.98 0.81 0.40
N LEU A 8 21.69 1.94 0.45
CA LEU A 8 22.92 2.08 1.24
C LEU A 8 22.61 2.19 2.73
N LEU A 9 21.56 2.94 3.10
CA LEU A 9 21.05 3.03 4.47
C LEU A 9 20.58 1.66 4.98
N TYR A 10 19.91 0.88 4.13
CA TYR A 10 19.52 -0.50 4.44
C TYR A 10 20.72 -1.40 4.79
N LYS A 11 21.80 -1.35 3.99
CA LYS A 11 23.03 -2.14 4.23
C LYS A 11 23.84 -1.65 5.44
N LEU A 12 23.72 -0.38 5.84
CA LEU A 12 24.38 0.17 7.03
C LEU A 12 23.63 -0.22 8.32
N ALA A 13 22.32 -0.01 8.38
CA ALA A 13 21.49 -0.40 9.54
C ALA A 13 21.54 -1.91 9.84
N ALA A 14 21.62 -2.74 8.80
CA ALA A 14 21.79 -4.19 8.94
C ALA A 14 23.21 -4.63 9.38
N ARG A 15 24.22 -3.73 9.32
CA ARG A 15 25.59 -3.99 9.81
C ARG A 15 25.82 -3.53 11.24
N GLU A 16 25.19 -2.41 11.66
CA GLU A 16 25.37 -1.83 13.00
C GLU A 16 24.63 -2.58 14.11
N THR A 17 23.76 -3.54 13.78
CA THR A 17 23.00 -4.34 14.77
C THR A 17 23.78 -5.52 15.39
N ARG A 18 25.11 -5.57 15.25
CA ARG A 18 25.98 -6.49 16.00
C ARG A 18 26.60 -5.80 17.22
N HIS A 19 26.09 -6.13 18.40
CA HIS A 19 26.64 -5.84 19.74
C HIS A 19 26.75 -4.37 20.20
N VAL A 20 25.69 -3.83 20.82
CA VAL A 20 25.76 -3.06 22.09
C VAL A 20 24.40 -3.17 22.83
N PRO A 21 24.33 -3.40 24.15
CA PRO A 21 23.09 -3.19 24.92
C PRO A 21 22.94 -1.70 25.28
N PHE A 22 21.76 -1.10 25.04
CA PHE A 22 21.54 0.32 25.34
C PHE A 22 20.71 0.54 26.61
N SER A 23 21.22 1.38 27.51
CA SER A 23 20.58 1.77 28.77
C SER A 23 19.71 3.03 28.60
N VAL A 24 18.64 3.16 29.39
CA VAL A 24 17.69 4.27 29.31
C VAL A 24 18.16 5.47 30.14
N SER A 25 19.17 6.18 29.64
CA SER A 25 19.58 7.48 30.20
C SER A 25 20.51 8.24 29.25
N ASP A 26 19.97 8.85 28.19
CA ASP A 26 20.48 10.10 27.60
C ASP A 26 19.66 10.48 26.35
N LEU A 27 18.78 11.49 26.48
CA LEU A 27 18.32 12.35 25.38
C LEU A 27 17.48 13.54 25.91
N SER A 28 18.08 14.34 26.79
CA SER A 28 17.56 15.66 27.15
C SER A 28 18.55 16.77 26.73
N ARG A 29 18.46 17.22 25.48
CA ARG A 29 18.86 18.55 24.95
C ARG A 29 18.59 18.56 23.44
N GLY A 30 17.87 19.57 22.97
CA GLY A 30 17.41 19.64 21.58
C GLY A 30 18.33 20.40 20.63
N VAL A 31 18.03 20.34 19.33
CA VAL A 31 18.58 21.21 18.28
C VAL A 31 17.43 21.67 17.36
N ALA A 32 17.49 22.92 16.89
CA ALA A 32 16.42 23.58 16.17
C ALA A 32 16.28 23.16 14.69
N GLY A 33 15.07 23.30 14.13
CA GLY A 33 14.77 23.01 12.72
C GLY A 33 14.97 24.20 11.76
N PRO A 34 15.12 23.94 10.45
CA PRO A 34 15.34 24.98 9.44
C PRO A 34 14.04 25.64 8.93
N ARG A 35 14.17 26.89 8.42
CA ARG A 35 13.07 27.76 7.97
C ARG A 35 12.66 27.50 6.51
N ARG A 36 11.44 27.95 6.16
CA ARG A 36 10.87 27.91 4.80
C ARG A 36 11.70 28.70 3.78
N ALA A 37 11.72 28.21 2.54
CA ALA A 37 11.95 29.02 1.33
C ALA A 37 10.76 28.84 0.38
N THR A 38 10.15 29.95 -0.04
CA THR A 38 9.09 29.98 -1.06
C THR A 38 9.68 30.41 -2.39
N GLN A 39 9.43 29.66 -3.46
CA GLN A 39 9.71 30.12 -4.82
C GLN A 39 8.50 29.87 -5.72
N ALA A 40 8.03 30.93 -6.36
CA ALA A 40 6.85 30.91 -7.22
C ALA A 40 7.23 30.44 -8.64
N TYR A 41 6.42 29.56 -9.22
CA TYR A 41 6.46 29.25 -10.64
C TYR A 41 5.30 29.94 -11.36
N ARG A 42 5.61 30.69 -12.43
CA ARG A 42 4.63 31.31 -13.33
C ARG A 42 4.68 30.62 -14.68
N SER A 43 3.53 30.18 -15.18
CA SER A 43 3.31 29.91 -16.62
C SER A 43 2.06 30.68 -17.07
N ARG A 44 2.11 31.26 -18.28
CA ARG A 44 1.04 32.09 -18.87
C ARG A 44 0.36 31.36 -20.03
N GLY A 45 -0.97 31.25 -20.03
CA GLY A 45 -1.83 30.96 -21.19
C GLY A 45 -1.60 29.60 -21.90
N THR A 46 -2.51 29.04 -22.69
CA THR A 46 -3.94 29.28 -22.94
C THR A 46 -4.63 27.90 -23.03
N SER A 47 -5.94 27.71 -23.20
CA SER A 47 -7.06 28.63 -23.46
C SER A 47 -8.35 28.14 -22.77
N ARG A 48 -9.49 28.78 -23.05
CA ARG A 48 -10.82 28.51 -22.49
C ARG A 48 -11.76 27.96 -23.56
N MET A 49 -12.32 26.77 -23.35
CA MET A 49 -13.48 26.28 -24.10
C MET A 49 -14.61 25.90 -23.15
N SER A 50 -15.72 26.62 -23.25
CA SER A 50 -16.99 26.32 -22.62
C SER A 50 -17.89 25.63 -23.63
N TRP A 51 -18.45 24.46 -23.29
CA TRP A 51 -19.51 23.84 -24.08
C TRP A 51 -20.88 24.23 -23.52
N THR A 52 -21.66 24.93 -24.34
CA THR A 52 -23.07 25.23 -24.09
C THR A 52 -23.94 24.09 -24.59
N ASN A 53 -24.97 23.73 -23.83
CA ASN A 53 -25.91 22.66 -24.15
C ASN A 53 -26.96 23.16 -25.17
N GLY A 54 -27.25 22.38 -26.22
CA GLY A 54 -28.34 22.69 -27.16
C GLY A 54 -28.29 21.88 -28.46
N GLY A 55 -29.42 21.24 -28.82
CA GLY A 55 -29.60 20.53 -30.09
C GLY A 55 -30.35 19.20 -29.94
N VAL A 56 -31.59 19.15 -30.43
CA VAL A 56 -32.46 17.95 -30.46
C VAL A 56 -32.67 17.50 -31.91
N ALA A 57 -32.98 16.20 -32.10
CA ALA A 57 -33.41 15.51 -33.32
C ALA A 57 -32.28 15.08 -34.30
N HIS A 58 -32.25 13.86 -34.85
CA HIS A 58 -33.35 13.06 -35.40
C HIS A 58 -33.17 11.53 -35.25
N GLN A 59 -34.22 10.77 -35.60
CA GLN A 59 -34.25 9.30 -35.59
C GLN A 59 -33.41 8.65 -36.72
N GLY A 60 -32.86 7.46 -36.44
CA GLY A 60 -32.38 6.51 -37.44
C GLY A 60 -32.52 5.07 -36.94
N LYS A 61 -33.25 4.21 -37.66
CA LYS A 61 -33.37 2.78 -37.32
C LYS A 61 -32.10 2.05 -37.73
N GLY A 62 -31.55 1.22 -36.83
CA GLY A 62 -30.40 0.35 -37.10
C GLY A 62 -30.58 -1.00 -36.39
N SER A 63 -30.32 -2.09 -37.11
CA SER A 63 -30.52 -3.48 -36.67
C SER A 63 -29.66 -3.85 -35.46
N GLY A 64 -30.22 -4.71 -34.60
CA GLY A 64 -29.52 -5.20 -33.41
C GLY A 64 -28.33 -6.08 -33.75
N GLY A 65 -27.13 -5.60 -33.40
CA GLY A 65 -25.94 -6.43 -33.19
C GLY A 65 -25.71 -6.61 -31.69
N LEU A 66 -25.40 -7.83 -31.25
CA LEU A 66 -24.93 -8.07 -29.89
C LEU A 66 -23.57 -7.41 -29.71
N VAL A 67 -23.57 -6.17 -29.20
CA VAL A 67 -22.34 -5.50 -28.76
C VAL A 67 -21.85 -6.23 -27.52
N SER A 68 -20.98 -7.21 -27.72
CA SER A 68 -20.12 -7.72 -26.67
C SER A 68 -19.39 -6.52 -26.08
N ARG A 69 -19.72 -6.14 -24.84
CA ARG A 69 -18.97 -5.12 -24.11
C ARG A 69 -17.58 -5.68 -23.87
N MET A 70 -16.65 -5.34 -24.76
CA MET A 70 -15.22 -5.34 -24.44
C MET A 70 -15.09 -4.64 -23.09
N ARG A 71 -14.56 -5.35 -22.09
CA ARG A 71 -14.14 -4.70 -20.86
C ARG A 71 -12.87 -3.95 -21.23
N ASP A 72 -12.86 -2.64 -21.05
CA ASP A 72 -11.66 -1.80 -21.17
C ASP A 72 -10.66 -2.18 -20.06
N ASN A 73 -10.00 -3.31 -20.25
CA ASN A 73 -9.02 -3.89 -19.34
C ASN A 73 -7.57 -3.53 -19.73
N ASP A 74 -7.38 -3.04 -20.96
CA ASP A 74 -6.16 -2.34 -21.34
C ASP A 74 -6.21 -0.94 -20.75
N ARG A 75 -5.71 -0.83 -19.51
CA ARG A 75 -5.50 0.43 -18.78
C ARG A 75 -4.02 0.84 -18.89
N PRO A 76 -3.55 1.37 -20.04
CA PRO A 76 -2.12 1.59 -20.30
C PRO A 76 -1.46 2.57 -19.34
N HIS A 77 -2.22 3.48 -18.73
CA HIS A 77 -1.69 4.38 -17.71
C HIS A 77 -1.17 3.64 -16.47
N ALA A 78 -1.67 2.44 -16.17
CA ALA A 78 -1.18 1.60 -15.09
C ALA A 78 0.17 0.94 -15.41
N SER A 79 0.64 0.91 -16.66
CA SER A 79 1.98 0.43 -17.02
C SER A 79 3.04 1.55 -17.10
N LEU A 80 2.63 2.83 -17.12
CA LEU A 80 3.53 3.98 -17.17
C LEU A 80 4.31 4.14 -15.84
N GLN A 81 5.64 4.08 -15.91
CA GLN A 81 6.49 4.08 -14.72
C GLN A 81 6.51 5.41 -13.97
N GLU A 82 6.57 6.55 -14.68
CA GLU A 82 6.56 7.89 -14.07
C GLU A 82 5.27 8.12 -13.27
N ARG A 83 4.12 7.81 -13.88
CA ARG A 83 2.81 7.89 -13.22
C ARG A 83 2.71 7.02 -11.96
N ARG A 84 3.39 5.86 -11.93
CA ARG A 84 3.45 5.03 -10.71
C ARG A 84 4.22 5.70 -9.58
N VAL A 85 5.28 6.47 -9.88
CA VAL A 85 6.02 7.23 -8.87
C VAL A 85 5.15 8.37 -8.32
N ASP A 86 4.54 9.17 -9.20
CA ASP A 86 3.68 10.29 -8.79
C ASP A 86 2.50 9.81 -7.92
N MET A 87 1.85 8.71 -8.31
CA MET A 87 0.73 8.13 -7.56
C MET A 87 1.18 7.52 -6.23
N TRP A 88 2.38 6.93 -6.18
CA TRP A 88 2.97 6.42 -4.93
C TRP A 88 3.28 7.55 -3.95
N GLU A 89 3.88 8.65 -4.42
CA GLU A 89 4.15 9.84 -3.59
C GLU A 89 2.86 10.54 -3.13
N GLY A 90 1.84 10.61 -4.01
CA GLY A 90 0.52 11.15 -3.69
C GLY A 90 -0.25 10.33 -2.64
N LEU A 91 -0.18 9.00 -2.72
CA LEU A 91 -0.72 8.09 -1.70
C LEU A 91 0.04 8.22 -0.38
N HIS A 92 1.37 8.18 -0.40
CA HIS A 92 2.19 8.38 0.80
C HIS A 92 1.86 9.71 1.51
N THR A 93 1.81 10.81 0.76
CA THR A 93 1.42 12.14 1.27
C THR A 93 0.02 12.13 1.88
N THR A 94 -0.92 11.42 1.26
CA THR A 94 -2.29 11.24 1.76
C THR A 94 -2.32 10.45 3.08
N PHE A 95 -1.54 9.38 3.19
CA PHE A 95 -1.47 8.56 4.41
C PHE A 95 -0.79 9.31 5.57
N VAL A 96 0.28 10.08 5.31
CA VAL A 96 0.91 10.98 6.29
C VAL A 96 -0.09 12.02 6.81
N ARG A 97 -0.96 12.56 5.95
CA ARG A 97 -2.05 13.48 6.35
C ARG A 97 -3.10 12.74 7.19
N GLU A 98 -3.59 11.60 6.72
CA GLU A 98 -4.61 10.80 7.43
C GLU A 98 -4.15 10.37 8.83
N ALA A 99 -2.87 10.03 9.01
CA ALA A 99 -2.28 9.70 10.31
C ALA A 99 -2.27 10.89 11.27
N LYS A 100 -1.83 12.07 10.80
CA LYS A 100 -1.75 13.30 11.59
C LYS A 100 -3.13 13.84 11.97
N GLU A 101 -4.13 13.67 11.11
CA GLU A 101 -5.50 14.15 11.33
C GLU A 101 -6.34 13.23 12.23
N ALA A 102 -5.96 11.95 12.37
CA ALA A 102 -6.68 10.97 13.20
C ALA A 102 -6.74 11.40 14.68
N GLY A 103 -7.94 11.42 15.25
CA GLY A 103 -8.16 11.86 16.63
C GLY A 103 -8.05 13.38 16.85
N THR A 104 -8.06 14.21 15.80
CA THR A 104 -8.03 15.68 15.91
C THR A 104 -9.33 16.31 15.40
N ALA A 105 -9.70 17.51 15.89
CA ALA A 105 -10.84 18.30 15.40
C ALA A 105 -12.16 17.52 15.23
N GLY A 106 -12.56 16.73 16.24
CA GLY A 106 -13.79 15.93 16.20
C GLY A 106 -13.72 14.66 15.35
N ARG A 107 -12.59 14.37 14.69
CA ARG A 107 -12.39 13.12 13.95
C ARG A 107 -12.11 11.96 14.91
N PRO A 108 -12.67 10.76 14.66
CA PRO A 108 -12.37 9.57 15.45
C PRO A 108 -10.88 9.19 15.39
N ARG A 109 -10.44 8.46 16.42
CA ARG A 109 -9.08 7.89 16.49
C ARG A 109 -8.97 6.70 15.54
N CYS A 110 -7.78 6.48 14.99
CA CYS A 110 -7.47 5.21 14.36
C CYS A 110 -7.31 4.15 15.47
N ARG A 111 -8.13 3.10 15.45
CA ARG A 111 -8.03 1.93 16.35
C ARG A 111 -7.29 0.77 15.70
N THR A 112 -7.50 0.60 14.39
CA THR A 112 -6.89 -0.48 13.60
C THR A 112 -6.26 0.10 12.34
N LEU A 113 -4.97 -0.14 12.15
CA LEU A 113 -4.21 0.30 10.98
C LEU A 113 -3.77 -0.92 10.17
N PHE A 114 -4.17 -0.98 8.91
CA PHE A 114 -3.69 -1.99 7.96
C PHE A 114 -2.52 -1.40 7.16
N LEU A 115 -1.40 -2.10 7.14
CA LEU A 115 -0.19 -1.75 6.39
C LEU A 115 0.14 -2.87 5.40
N GLY A 116 0.59 -2.50 4.20
CA GLY A 116 0.97 -3.50 3.21
C GLY A 116 1.13 -2.97 1.78
N ASP A 117 0.88 -3.87 0.83
CA ASP A 117 0.94 -3.61 -0.60
C ASP A 117 -0.47 -3.44 -1.23
N SER A 118 -0.58 -3.74 -2.54
CA SER A 118 -1.81 -3.91 -3.32
C SER A 118 -2.95 -4.65 -2.61
N ILE A 119 -2.66 -5.67 -1.81
CA ILE A 119 -3.70 -6.42 -1.08
C ILE A 119 -4.40 -5.51 -0.06
N THR A 120 -3.62 -4.69 0.64
CA THR A 120 -4.12 -3.67 1.58
C THR A 120 -4.70 -2.47 0.85
N GLU A 121 -4.14 -2.05 -0.29
CA GLU A 121 -4.69 -0.95 -1.09
C GLU A 121 -6.11 -1.28 -1.60
N ALA A 122 -6.32 -2.52 -2.06
CA ALA A 122 -7.61 -2.98 -2.55
C ALA A 122 -8.75 -2.92 -1.50
N MET A 123 -8.43 -2.81 -0.20
CA MET A 123 -9.39 -2.55 0.86
C MET A 123 -10.03 -1.16 0.77
N ARG A 124 -9.36 -0.18 0.15
CA ARG A 124 -9.92 1.15 -0.19
C ARG A 124 -10.72 1.13 -1.50
N GLY A 125 -10.81 -0.02 -2.17
CA GLY A 125 -11.35 -0.13 -3.53
C GLY A 125 -10.45 0.53 -4.57
N THR A 126 -9.13 0.60 -4.30
CA THR A 126 -8.15 1.20 -5.21
C THR A 126 -6.98 0.27 -5.52
N GLN A 127 -6.33 0.52 -6.66
CA GLN A 127 -5.04 -0.08 -7.01
C GLN A 127 -4.20 0.95 -7.77
N PHE A 128 -2.90 1.05 -7.48
CA PHE A 128 -2.01 2.08 -8.04
C PHE A 128 -2.54 3.52 -7.88
N GLY A 129 -3.32 3.78 -6.82
CA GLY A 129 -3.88 5.09 -6.48
C GLY A 129 -5.21 5.45 -7.15
N GLU A 130 -5.84 4.54 -7.89
CA GLU A 130 -7.11 4.80 -8.60
C GLU A 130 -8.20 3.82 -8.20
N HIS A 131 -9.46 4.18 -8.43
CA HIS A 131 -10.60 3.29 -8.20
C HIS A 131 -10.78 2.26 -9.33
N TYR A 132 -11.17 1.06 -8.94
CA TYR A 132 -11.44 -0.09 -9.82
C TYR A 132 -12.79 -0.67 -9.41
N ASP A 133 -13.75 -0.75 -10.35
CA ASP A 133 -15.10 -1.27 -10.09
C ASP A 133 -15.06 -2.71 -9.56
N GLU A 134 -14.12 -3.52 -10.05
CA GLU A 134 -13.86 -4.88 -9.59
C GLU A 134 -13.36 -4.97 -8.12
N LEU A 135 -12.91 -3.86 -7.52
CA LEU A 135 -12.50 -3.76 -6.12
C LEU A 135 -13.59 -3.18 -5.20
N SER A 136 -14.70 -2.71 -5.75
CA SER A 136 -15.84 -2.17 -4.98
C SER A 136 -16.36 -3.16 -3.93
N ALA A 137 -16.48 -4.44 -4.28
CA ALA A 137 -16.89 -5.49 -3.35
C ALA A 137 -15.91 -5.67 -2.17
N ARG A 138 -14.59 -5.55 -2.42
CA ARG A 138 -13.56 -5.64 -1.37
C ARG A 138 -13.66 -4.46 -0.41
N ARG A 139 -13.86 -3.25 -0.95
CA ARG A 139 -14.12 -2.03 -0.18
C ARG A 139 -15.35 -2.16 0.70
N ASN A 140 -16.46 -2.62 0.13
CA ASN A 140 -17.74 -2.78 0.85
C ASN A 140 -17.64 -3.81 2.01
N VAL A 141 -16.88 -4.89 1.82
CA VAL A 141 -16.60 -5.87 2.89
C VAL A 141 -15.68 -5.26 3.95
N PHE A 142 -14.65 -4.53 3.55
CA PHE A 142 -13.74 -3.87 4.48
C PHE A 142 -14.49 -2.83 5.35
N GLU A 143 -15.24 -1.91 4.74
CA GLU A 143 -15.99 -0.88 5.46
C GLU A 143 -17.05 -1.45 6.41
N ARG A 144 -17.59 -2.65 6.12
CA ARG A 144 -18.56 -3.35 6.99
C ARG A 144 -17.94 -3.82 8.31
N TRP A 145 -16.71 -4.34 8.28
CA TRP A 145 -16.03 -4.94 9.44
C TRP A 145 -15.04 -3.98 10.11
N PHE A 146 -14.47 -3.07 9.33
CA PHE A 146 -13.47 -2.08 9.73
C PHE A 146 -13.90 -0.70 9.21
N PRO A 147 -14.89 -0.05 9.86
CA PRO A 147 -15.41 1.22 9.38
C PRO A 147 -14.30 2.27 9.24
N LEU A 148 -14.18 2.88 8.05
CA LEU A 148 -13.08 3.78 7.69
C LEU A 148 -12.95 5.05 8.56
N HIS A 149 -13.90 5.29 9.48
CA HIS A 149 -13.76 6.33 10.48
C HIS A 149 -12.81 5.90 11.62
N GLU A 150 -12.85 4.64 12.08
CA GLU A 150 -11.95 4.08 13.11
C GLU A 150 -10.81 3.20 12.56
N ALA A 151 -10.93 2.66 11.35
CA ALA A 151 -9.87 1.92 10.68
C ALA A 151 -9.19 2.75 9.57
N ARG A 152 -7.93 2.44 9.24
CA ARG A 152 -7.22 2.99 8.07
C ARG A 152 -6.48 1.87 7.34
N ALA A 153 -6.36 1.98 6.03
CA ALA A 153 -5.55 1.08 5.20
C ALA A 153 -4.53 1.91 4.41
N PHE A 154 -3.24 1.72 4.70
CA PHE A 154 -2.10 2.38 4.06
C PHE A 154 -1.29 1.36 3.23
N GLY A 155 -1.98 0.75 2.27
CA GLY A 155 -1.38 -0.10 1.25
C GLY A 155 -1.02 0.70 0.00
N ILE A 156 0.08 0.35 -0.67
CA ILE A 156 0.38 0.86 -2.02
C ILE A 156 0.76 -0.28 -2.95
N SER A 157 0.18 -0.31 -4.14
CA SER A 157 0.37 -1.38 -5.11
C SER A 157 1.79 -1.47 -5.65
N GLY A 158 2.36 -2.68 -5.57
CA GLY A 158 3.76 -2.94 -5.92
C GLY A 158 4.77 -2.71 -4.79
N ASP A 159 4.33 -2.27 -3.60
CA ASP A 159 5.25 -2.08 -2.48
C ASP A 159 5.95 -3.38 -2.07
N ARG A 160 7.24 -3.22 -1.79
CA ARG A 160 8.09 -4.20 -1.11
C ARG A 160 8.33 -3.77 0.33
N THR A 161 8.93 -4.65 1.12
CA THR A 161 9.33 -4.38 2.52
C THR A 161 10.11 -3.07 2.68
N GLN A 162 11.08 -2.79 1.81
CA GLN A 162 11.87 -1.55 1.80
C GLN A 162 11.07 -0.29 1.43
N ASN A 163 10.04 -0.41 0.59
CA ASN A 163 9.17 0.71 0.23
C ASN A 163 8.28 1.11 1.41
N LEU A 164 7.63 0.12 2.03
CA LEU A 164 6.85 0.32 3.24
C LEU A 164 7.73 0.88 4.37
N LEU A 165 8.91 0.29 4.63
CA LEU A 165 9.83 0.77 5.67
C LEU A 165 10.18 2.26 5.48
N TYR A 166 10.50 2.68 4.25
CA TYR A 166 10.72 4.10 3.95
C TYR A 166 9.49 4.95 4.31
N ARG A 167 8.28 4.53 3.92
CA ARG A 167 7.04 5.29 4.20
C ARG A 167 6.76 5.45 5.69
N LEU A 168 7.01 4.40 6.48
CA LEU A 168 6.88 4.46 7.95
C LEU A 168 7.87 5.46 8.55
N CYS A 169 9.15 5.38 8.15
CA CYS A 169 10.19 6.30 8.59
C CYS A 169 9.88 7.76 8.25
N ASN A 170 9.20 8.01 7.11
CA ASN A 170 8.83 9.33 6.59
C ASN A 170 7.43 9.81 7.05
N GLY A 171 6.88 9.19 8.09
CA GLY A 171 5.85 9.82 8.91
C GLY A 171 4.43 9.29 8.75
N GLU A 172 4.22 8.17 8.05
CA GLU A 172 2.89 7.51 8.05
C GLU A 172 2.49 6.97 9.42
N LEU A 173 3.43 6.84 10.37
CA LEU A 173 3.15 6.50 11.76
C LEU A 173 3.01 7.74 12.68
N SER A 174 2.86 8.95 12.13
CA SER A 174 2.71 10.21 12.90
C SER A 174 1.31 10.39 13.53
N PHE A 175 0.79 9.34 14.17
CA PHE A 175 -0.50 9.39 14.88
C PHE A 175 -0.36 10.12 16.21
N ARG A 176 -1.33 11.02 16.52
CA ARG A 176 -1.43 11.64 17.86
C ARG A 176 -1.77 10.63 18.96
N HIS A 177 -2.51 9.59 18.59
CA HIS A 177 -2.88 8.48 19.46
C HIS A 177 -2.57 7.19 18.70
N PRO A 178 -1.63 6.35 19.17
CA PRO A 178 -1.29 5.09 18.50
C PRO A 178 -2.52 4.18 18.29
N PRO A 179 -2.65 3.52 17.13
CA PRO A 179 -3.63 2.46 16.93
C PRO A 179 -3.49 1.35 17.99
N GLY A 180 -4.59 0.71 18.37
CA GLY A 180 -4.53 -0.45 19.27
C GLY A 180 -3.91 -1.68 18.60
N VAL A 181 -4.19 -1.84 17.30
CA VAL A 181 -3.67 -2.94 16.46
C VAL A 181 -3.16 -2.40 15.13
N VAL A 182 -2.02 -2.92 14.69
CA VAL A 182 -1.54 -2.84 13.31
C VAL A 182 -1.64 -4.23 12.69
N VAL A 183 -2.28 -4.35 11.52
CA VAL A 183 -2.30 -5.57 10.71
C VAL A 183 -1.34 -5.38 9.55
N LEU A 184 -0.35 -6.25 9.42
CA LEU A 184 0.73 -6.13 8.44
C LEU A 184 0.72 -7.31 7.46
N CYS A 185 0.57 -7.01 6.16
CA CYS A 185 0.73 -7.95 5.06
C CYS A 185 1.66 -7.35 4.00
N ILE A 186 2.91 -7.81 3.95
CA ILE A 186 3.93 -7.31 3.01
C ILE A 186 4.90 -8.43 2.62
N GLY A 187 5.44 -8.39 1.40
CA GLY A 187 6.51 -9.28 0.95
C GLY A 187 6.19 -10.11 -0.32
N THR A 188 4.94 -10.16 -0.79
CA THR A 188 4.60 -10.90 -2.02
C THR A 188 5.30 -10.33 -3.26
N ASN A 189 5.58 -9.02 -3.27
CA ASN A 189 6.32 -8.36 -4.34
C ASN A 189 7.83 -8.63 -4.27
N ASN A 190 8.41 -8.77 -3.06
CA ASN A 190 9.80 -9.20 -2.90
C ASN A 190 9.99 -10.60 -3.50
N LEU A 191 9.24 -11.60 -3.02
CA LEU A 191 9.38 -12.99 -3.46
C LEU A 191 8.98 -13.19 -4.93
N GLY A 192 7.83 -12.65 -5.34
CA GLY A 192 7.19 -13.09 -6.59
C GLY A 192 7.24 -12.11 -7.76
N ARG A 193 7.68 -10.86 -7.55
CA ARG A 193 7.94 -9.91 -8.65
C ARG A 193 9.44 -9.75 -8.88
N ASP A 194 10.19 -9.47 -7.81
CA ASP A 194 11.60 -9.11 -7.91
C ASP A 194 12.55 -10.28 -7.57
N GLN A 195 12.01 -11.45 -7.20
CA GLN A 195 12.74 -12.70 -6.89
C GLN A 195 13.79 -12.55 -5.77
N ASP A 196 13.51 -11.67 -4.80
CA ASP A 196 14.27 -11.62 -3.55
C ASP A 196 14.16 -12.97 -2.84
N ASN A 197 15.25 -13.45 -2.23
CA ASN A 197 15.20 -14.69 -1.48
C ASN A 197 14.38 -14.56 -0.18
N ALA A 198 13.99 -15.70 0.40
CA ALA A 198 13.16 -15.75 1.59
C ALA A 198 13.82 -15.12 2.83
N VAL A 199 15.15 -15.18 2.95
CA VAL A 199 15.90 -14.64 4.09
C VAL A 199 15.89 -13.11 4.05
N ASP A 200 16.22 -12.51 2.91
CA ASP A 200 16.18 -11.04 2.73
C ASP A 200 14.76 -10.50 2.86
N THR A 201 13.76 -11.22 2.34
CA THR A 201 12.34 -10.87 2.54
C THR A 201 11.96 -10.90 4.02
N PHE A 202 12.36 -11.94 4.76
CA PHE A 202 12.14 -12.04 6.20
C PHE A 202 12.82 -10.91 6.97
N LEU A 203 14.07 -10.55 6.64
CA LEU A 203 14.78 -9.44 7.26
C LEU A 203 14.09 -8.10 6.99
N GLY A 204 13.58 -7.89 5.78
CA GLY A 204 12.76 -6.72 5.44
C GLY A 204 11.45 -6.65 6.23
N ILE A 205 10.71 -7.77 6.36
CA ILE A 205 9.50 -7.84 7.20
C ILE A 205 9.83 -7.53 8.65
N ARG A 206 10.91 -8.13 9.18
CA ARG A 206 11.38 -7.89 10.55
C ARG A 206 11.71 -6.41 10.79
N ALA A 207 12.39 -5.75 9.84
CA ALA A 207 12.69 -4.32 9.94
C ALA A 207 11.42 -3.46 9.99
N VAL A 208 10.41 -3.76 9.16
CA VAL A 208 9.09 -3.10 9.19
C VAL A 208 8.40 -3.31 10.54
N VAL A 209 8.37 -4.54 11.08
CA VAL A 209 7.76 -4.83 12.39
C VAL A 209 8.45 -4.06 13.52
N LEU A 210 9.78 -3.98 13.51
CA LEU A 210 10.55 -3.25 14.52
C LEU A 210 10.29 -1.73 14.45
N GLU A 211 10.24 -1.14 13.26
CA GLU A 211 9.90 0.29 13.08
C GLU A 211 8.48 0.60 13.60
N ILE A 212 7.50 -0.29 13.34
CA ILE A 212 6.14 -0.16 13.87
C ILE A 212 6.14 -0.15 15.40
N LEU A 213 6.79 -1.14 16.02
CA LEU A 213 6.84 -1.27 17.49
C LEU A 213 7.60 -0.11 18.16
N GLN A 214 8.63 0.42 17.51
CA GLN A 214 9.41 1.56 18.00
C GLN A 214 8.61 2.88 17.92
N ARG A 215 7.87 3.10 16.82
CA ARG A 215 7.09 4.34 16.61
C ARG A 215 5.76 4.36 17.34
N LEU A 216 5.16 3.19 17.57
CA LEU A 216 3.83 3.04 18.16
C LEU A 216 3.88 2.20 19.45
N PRO A 217 4.43 2.74 20.55
CA PRO A 217 4.53 2.00 21.81
C PRO A 217 3.14 1.61 22.34
N GLY A 218 2.99 0.34 22.70
CA GLY A 218 1.72 -0.24 23.18
C GLY A 218 0.80 -0.79 22.08
N THR A 219 1.08 -0.51 20.81
CA THR A 219 0.34 -1.10 19.67
C THR A 219 0.71 -2.57 19.50
N ARG A 220 -0.29 -3.43 19.28
CA ARG A 220 -0.07 -4.86 18.94
C ARG A 220 0.08 -5.02 17.43
N VAL A 221 1.07 -5.79 16.99
CA VAL A 221 1.26 -6.11 15.56
C VAL A 221 0.75 -7.51 15.25
N LEU A 222 -0.26 -7.60 14.39
CA LEU A 222 -0.69 -8.84 13.75
C LEU A 222 0.02 -8.94 12.39
N LEU A 223 1.11 -9.70 12.34
CA LEU A 223 1.77 -10.06 11.08
C LEU A 223 1.01 -11.23 10.44
N THR A 224 0.48 -11.03 9.24
CA THR A 224 -0.07 -12.13 8.44
C THR A 224 1.03 -12.82 7.66
N GLY A 225 0.90 -14.14 7.43
CA GLY A 225 1.74 -14.82 6.45
C GLY A 225 1.56 -14.22 5.05
N ILE A 226 2.60 -14.32 4.21
CA ILE A 226 2.49 -13.95 2.79
C ILE A 226 1.49 -14.91 2.14
N LEU A 227 0.42 -14.38 1.56
CA LEU A 227 -0.64 -15.19 0.96
C LEU A 227 -0.12 -15.97 -0.26
N PRO A 228 -0.61 -17.20 -0.51
CA PRO A 228 -0.31 -17.94 -1.73
C PRO A 228 -0.63 -17.14 -2.99
N ARG A 229 0.18 -17.34 -4.03
CA ARG A 229 0.00 -16.72 -5.35
C ARG A 229 -0.03 -17.79 -6.43
N GLY A 230 -1.04 -17.74 -7.29
CA GLY A 230 -1.14 -18.60 -8.47
C GLY A 230 -0.25 -18.14 -9.63
N PRO A 231 -0.19 -18.92 -10.73
CA PRO A 231 0.43 -18.48 -11.97
C PRO A 231 -0.37 -17.33 -12.60
N ALA A 232 0.21 -16.69 -13.62
CA ALA A 232 -0.46 -15.59 -14.33
C ALA A 232 -1.78 -16.04 -14.98
N LEU A 233 -2.77 -15.14 -15.03
CA LEU A 233 -4.04 -15.35 -15.75
C LEU A 233 -3.78 -15.84 -17.17
N GLY A 234 -4.32 -17.01 -17.52
CA GLY A 234 -4.13 -17.66 -18.82
C GLY A 234 -3.20 -18.87 -18.79
N MET A 235 -2.38 -19.05 -17.75
CA MET A 235 -1.76 -20.35 -17.49
C MET A 235 -2.76 -21.26 -16.78
N LEU A 236 -2.95 -22.48 -17.29
CA LEU A 236 -3.78 -23.48 -16.61
C LEU A 236 -3.20 -23.72 -15.21
N PRO A 237 -4.00 -23.52 -14.15
CA PRO A 237 -3.51 -23.78 -12.81
C PRO A 237 -3.43 -25.30 -12.60
N ASN A 238 -2.21 -25.82 -12.50
CA ASN A 238 -1.95 -26.93 -11.58
C ASN A 238 -2.07 -26.41 -10.14
N MET A 239 -3.22 -25.82 -9.79
CA MET A 239 -3.62 -25.80 -8.39
C MET A 239 -3.81 -27.26 -8.02
N PRO A 240 -3.13 -27.78 -6.98
CA PRO A 240 -3.57 -29.04 -6.42
C PRO A 240 -5.03 -28.84 -5.95
N PRO A 241 -5.88 -29.88 -6.08
CA PRO A 241 -7.29 -29.82 -5.67
C PRO A 241 -7.41 -29.34 -4.22
N ALA A 242 -8.54 -28.74 -3.84
CA ALA A 242 -8.70 -28.30 -2.47
C ALA A 242 -8.66 -29.49 -1.49
N PRO A 243 -8.20 -29.31 -0.24
CA PRO A 243 -8.24 -30.38 0.76
C PRO A 243 -9.67 -30.92 0.92
N GLY A 244 -9.88 -32.20 0.59
CA GLY A 244 -11.19 -32.85 0.57
C GLY A 244 -11.83 -33.01 -0.82
N GLU A 245 -11.29 -32.40 -1.87
CA GLU A 245 -11.71 -32.66 -3.27
C GLU A 245 -11.05 -33.89 -3.88
N THR A 246 -9.91 -34.36 -3.33
CA THR A 246 -9.27 -35.63 -3.69
C THR A 246 -8.52 -36.25 -2.50
N ASP A 247 -8.27 -37.56 -2.61
CA ASP A 247 -7.44 -38.34 -1.69
C ASP A 247 -5.92 -38.11 -1.85
N ALA A 248 -5.49 -37.15 -2.69
CA ALA A 248 -4.07 -36.83 -2.89
C ALA A 248 -3.35 -36.37 -1.59
N TYR A 249 -4.12 -35.97 -0.58
CA TYR A 249 -3.62 -35.54 0.74
C TYR A 249 -3.70 -36.62 1.82
N THR A 250 -4.40 -37.73 1.60
CA THR A 250 -4.65 -38.76 2.62
C THR A 250 -3.64 -39.92 2.57
N GLY A 251 -2.68 -39.88 1.63
CA GLY A 251 -1.79 -41.00 1.28
C GLY A 251 -0.29 -40.79 1.49
N GLN A 252 0.16 -40.21 2.61
CA GLN A 252 1.57 -40.29 3.06
C GLN A 252 1.66 -40.58 4.56
N GLY A 253 1.35 -41.81 4.95
CA GLY A 253 1.34 -42.20 6.36
C GLY A 253 0.96 -43.65 6.69
N ALA A 254 1.22 -44.61 5.79
CA ALA A 254 1.04 -46.05 6.07
C ALA A 254 1.80 -46.95 5.06
N ALA A 255 3.12 -47.08 5.24
CA ALA A 255 3.95 -48.19 4.75
C ALA A 255 5.27 -48.20 5.53
#